data_AF-A0A7X8LIV1-F1
#
_entry.id   AF-A0A7X8LIV1-F1
#
_cell.length_a   1.000
_cell.length_b   1.000
_cell.length_c   1.000
_cell.angle_alpha   90.00
_cell.angle_beta   90.00
_cell.angle_gamma   90.00
#
_symmetry.space_group_name_H-M   'P 1'
#
loop_
_entity.id
_entity.type
_entity.pdbx_description
1 polymer ?
#
loop_
_entity_poly.entity_id
_entity_poly.type
_entity_poly.pdbx_seq_one_letter_code
_entity_poly.pdbx_strand_id
1 'polypeptide(L)'
;MPQNLTQPPVVKNTILHAIQSGRVIELPPSGKEEALRKLAKELEACACDEAVKQAVFDNVIKREAQAITYLGYGIACPHARADCGGELQCVIGWSEEGIEYGNTDGWPVHLILMYFVPDSTQNEYLTQLASLARAIEADDTKYELVNLDDLEEVKERLGEWVAAMEGRGDEDDDDRKMALRATCTVLSHLLMPDIIEMLESRRLNDLRIFLAAQPIPEIAELIAALTNASDQILAYRLLPRNMAGEVFSHLDYPSQNLLLENMAQDETRQILAALSPDDRTALFEELPANVTRRLLNLLNDQERRDALSLLSYPKDSVGRLMTNRYVAVREDATVAETLDHIRDTGDDSETVMMIYVINDNGVLVDDILLRKIILAKPQTVVSDLMEGQFVALDSLQDREEAVAVFKKYDVYSLPVVDAEGVLLGIVTNDDILDVSEAEATEDFHKTSAVRPLSVGYLKTPLHMLYRSRLPWLIALVFVNVFSGAGIAHFEELLSVYMALIFFLPLLIDSGGNAGSQSATLVIRSMALGEITLKDFGRTFWREIIVSMTLGLSMSVAVFFLGWWRSGSDIGLVAALAMIAVVMMSSLTGMVLPFALRKVKVDPAVASGPLVTSLVDILGIIIYLNIASLLLAK
;
A
#
# COMPACT_ATOMS: atom_id res chain seq x y z
N MET A 1 3.77 44.16 17.31
CA MET A 1 4.11 44.24 15.88
C MET A 1 4.45 42.84 15.42
N PRO A 2 3.61 42.18 14.61
CA PRO A 2 3.93 40.84 14.14
C PRO A 2 5.05 40.95 13.10
N GLN A 3 6.12 40.20 13.35
CA GLN A 3 7.21 40.02 12.39
C GLN A 3 6.64 39.20 11.23
N ASN A 4 6.77 39.73 10.00
CA ASN A 4 6.51 39.01 8.77
C ASN A 4 7.23 37.66 8.82
N LEU A 5 6.44 36.59 8.90
CA LEU A 5 6.86 35.27 8.43
C LEU A 5 7.12 35.44 6.94
N THR A 6 8.41 35.51 6.59
CA THR A 6 8.86 35.48 5.20
C THR A 6 8.33 34.20 4.57
N GLN A 7 7.53 34.35 3.52
CA GLN A 7 7.22 33.29 2.57
C GLN A 7 8.51 32.52 2.23
N PRO A 8 8.44 31.18 2.00
CA PRO A 8 9.59 30.46 1.50
C PRO A 8 10.11 31.15 0.23
N PRO A 9 11.43 31.28 0.05
CA PRO A 9 11.98 31.95 -1.12
C PRO A 9 11.45 31.28 -2.38
N VAL A 10 10.99 32.08 -3.35
CA VAL A 10 10.64 31.60 -4.69
C VAL A 10 11.91 30.95 -5.25
N VAL A 11 11.94 29.62 -5.26
CA VAL A 11 13.05 28.84 -5.81
C VAL A 11 13.15 29.18 -7.29
N LYS A 12 14.29 29.72 -7.72
CA LYS A 12 14.52 30.10 -9.11
C LYS A 12 14.69 28.80 -9.89
N ASN A 13 13.70 28.42 -10.72
CA ASN A 13 13.75 27.12 -11.39
C ASN A 13 14.94 27.05 -12.37
N THR A 14 15.97 26.29 -12.00
CA THR A 14 17.24 26.23 -12.73
C THR A 14 17.08 25.55 -14.09
N ILE A 15 16.12 24.63 -14.21
CA ILE A 15 15.79 23.95 -15.47
C ILE A 15 15.18 24.95 -16.45
N LEU A 16 14.22 25.76 -15.99
CA LEU A 16 13.64 26.83 -16.80
C LEU A 16 14.70 27.82 -17.29
N HIS A 17 15.63 28.21 -16.41
CA HIS A 17 16.74 29.05 -16.79
C HIS A 17 17.64 28.37 -17.83
N ALA A 18 17.92 27.07 -17.72
CA ALA A 18 18.68 26.31 -18.72
C ALA A 18 17.99 26.30 -20.09
N ILE A 19 16.67 26.11 -20.14
CA ILE A 19 15.87 26.19 -21.37
C ILE A 19 15.99 27.59 -22.00
N GLN A 20 15.72 28.64 -21.21
CA GLN A 20 15.70 30.03 -21.68
C GLN A 20 17.09 30.55 -22.11
N SER A 21 18.16 30.03 -21.51
CA SER A 21 19.54 30.40 -21.82
C SER A 21 20.19 29.53 -22.89
N GLY A 22 19.44 28.60 -23.51
CA GLY A 22 19.94 27.74 -24.58
C GLY A 22 20.95 26.69 -24.13
N ARG A 23 20.87 26.24 -22.86
CA ARG A 23 21.74 25.22 -22.26
C ARG A 23 21.18 23.81 -22.36
N VAL A 24 20.34 23.58 -23.37
CA VAL A 24 19.85 22.26 -23.76
C VAL A 24 20.62 21.87 -25.00
N ILE A 25 21.48 20.87 -24.89
CA ILE A 25 22.40 20.46 -25.96
C ILE A 25 22.16 19.02 -26.40
N GLU A 26 22.43 18.75 -27.66
CA GLU A 26 22.44 17.40 -28.21
C GLU A 26 23.78 16.72 -27.89
N LEU A 27 23.70 15.50 -27.35
CA LEU A 27 24.81 14.64 -27.01
C LEU A 27 24.95 13.58 -28.11
N PRO A 28 26.12 13.48 -28.77
CA PRO A 28 26.32 12.45 -29.77
C PRO A 28 26.47 11.07 -29.10
N PRO A 29 26.31 9.98 -29.88
CA PRO A 29 26.44 8.62 -29.38
C PRO A 29 27.80 8.41 -28.74
N SER A 30 27.81 8.27 -27.41
CA SER A 30 29.04 8.22 -26.63
C SER A 30 28.81 7.50 -25.30
N GLY A 31 29.90 7.07 -24.66
CA GLY A 31 29.83 6.48 -23.32
C GLY A 31 29.59 7.53 -22.24
N LYS A 32 29.10 7.10 -21.06
CA LYS A 32 28.84 7.95 -19.89
C LYS A 32 29.90 9.03 -19.63
N GLU A 33 31.18 8.65 -19.56
CA GLU A 33 32.25 9.59 -19.22
C GLU A 33 32.40 10.71 -20.26
N GLU A 34 32.23 10.41 -21.54
CA GLU A 34 32.35 11.40 -22.61
C GLU A 34 31.15 12.37 -22.63
N ALA A 35 29.94 11.85 -22.41
CA ALA A 35 28.73 12.66 -22.26
C ALA A 35 28.85 13.63 -21.07
N LEU A 36 29.26 13.13 -19.90
CA LEU A 36 29.48 13.96 -18.71
C LEU A 36 30.58 15.00 -18.94
N ARG A 37 31.65 14.67 -19.69
CA ARG A 37 32.72 15.62 -20.01
C ARG A 37 32.23 16.77 -20.90
N LYS A 38 31.33 16.51 -21.85
CA LYS A 38 30.74 17.56 -22.70
C LYS A 38 29.86 18.50 -21.87
N LEU A 39 28.99 17.94 -21.03
CA LEU A 39 28.12 18.74 -20.15
C LEU A 39 28.93 19.56 -19.14
N ALA A 40 29.98 18.99 -18.56
CA ALA A 40 30.85 19.70 -17.64
C ALA A 40 31.49 20.92 -18.31
N LYS A 41 31.96 20.82 -19.57
CA LYS A 41 32.54 21.96 -20.30
C LYS A 41 31.55 23.10 -20.53
N GLU A 42 30.31 22.78 -20.87
CA GLU A 42 29.25 23.80 -21.02
C GLU A 42 28.94 24.48 -19.69
N LEU A 43 28.99 23.73 -18.61
CA LEU A 43 28.78 24.26 -17.27
C LEU A 43 29.97 25.12 -16.81
N GLU A 44 31.21 24.70 -17.09
CA GLU A 44 32.44 25.45 -16.80
C GLU A 44 32.51 26.76 -17.60
N ALA A 45 31.99 26.80 -18.83
CA ALA A 45 31.87 28.02 -19.62
C ALA A 45 30.97 29.08 -18.94
N CYS A 46 30.09 28.65 -18.05
CA CYS A 46 29.16 29.49 -17.30
C CYS A 46 29.67 29.89 -15.89
N ALA A 47 30.79 29.32 -15.43
CA ALA A 47 31.34 29.56 -14.10
C ALA A 47 32.25 30.80 -14.06
N CYS A 48 32.12 31.63 -13.01
CA CYS A 48 32.86 32.88 -12.86
C CYS A 48 34.33 32.71 -12.40
N ASP A 49 34.71 31.54 -11.87
CA ASP A 49 36.01 31.30 -11.23
C ASP A 49 36.78 30.16 -11.94
N GLU A 50 38.01 30.44 -12.39
CA GLU A 50 38.88 29.49 -13.10
C GLU A 50 39.30 28.28 -12.26
N ALA A 51 39.36 28.39 -10.93
CA ALA A 51 39.64 27.25 -10.06
C ALA A 51 38.48 26.25 -10.02
N VAL A 52 37.25 26.75 -10.17
CA VAL A 52 36.01 25.95 -10.23
C VAL A 52 35.91 25.26 -11.58
N LYS A 53 36.35 25.93 -12.66
CA LYS A 53 36.32 25.39 -14.02
C LYS A 53 37.14 24.12 -14.25
N GLN A 54 38.10 23.79 -13.39
CA GLN A 54 38.90 22.55 -13.54
C GLN A 54 38.42 21.40 -12.66
N ALA A 55 37.48 21.64 -11.74
CA ALA A 55 37.06 20.67 -10.73
C ALA A 55 35.64 20.09 -10.95
N VAL A 56 34.82 20.68 -11.83
CA VAL A 56 33.43 20.24 -12.05
C VAL A 56 33.38 18.79 -12.51
N PHE A 57 34.07 18.46 -13.62
CA PHE A 57 34.08 17.10 -14.16
C PHE A 57 34.61 16.07 -13.15
N ASP A 58 35.73 16.37 -12.50
CA ASP A 58 36.34 15.47 -11.51
C ASP A 58 35.41 15.22 -10.32
N ASN A 59 34.69 16.25 -9.86
CA ASN A 59 33.71 16.13 -8.78
C ASN A 59 32.48 15.31 -9.20
N VAL A 60 31.95 15.50 -10.42
CA VAL A 60 30.85 14.67 -10.95
C VAL A 60 31.28 13.20 -11.03
N ILE A 61 32.43 12.91 -11.66
CA ILE A 61 32.89 11.53 -11.84
C ILE A 61 33.15 10.85 -10.50
N LYS A 62 33.74 11.56 -9.54
CA LYS A 62 33.95 11.06 -8.18
C LYS A 62 32.62 10.72 -7.49
N ARG A 63 31.58 11.55 -7.68
CA ARG A 63 30.23 11.33 -7.12
C ARG A 63 29.51 10.16 -7.81
N GLU A 64 29.60 10.07 -9.14
CA GLU A 64 29.02 8.99 -9.94
C GLU A 64 29.67 7.62 -9.68
N ALA A 65 30.93 7.61 -9.25
CA ALA A 65 31.63 6.39 -8.84
C ALA A 65 31.14 5.84 -7.49
N GLN A 66 30.56 6.70 -6.63
CA GLN A 66 30.00 6.29 -5.34
C GLN A 66 28.58 5.75 -5.49
N ALA A 67 27.75 6.44 -6.26
CA ALA A 67 26.41 6.00 -6.64
C ALA A 67 25.99 6.69 -7.93
N ILE A 68 25.44 5.92 -8.88
CA ILE A 68 24.91 6.45 -10.13
C ILE A 68 23.70 7.36 -9.84
N THR A 69 23.61 8.52 -10.50
CA THR A 69 22.47 9.44 -10.37
C THR A 69 21.39 9.16 -11.42
N TYR A 70 21.02 7.89 -11.57
CA TYR A 70 19.96 7.49 -12.49
C TYR A 70 18.58 7.63 -11.82
N LEU A 71 17.66 8.34 -12.48
CA LEU A 71 16.30 8.62 -12.00
C LEU A 71 15.27 7.57 -12.42
N GLY A 72 15.62 6.65 -13.34
CA GLY A 72 14.63 5.86 -14.06
C GLY A 72 14.25 6.51 -15.39
N TYR A 73 13.52 5.76 -16.23
CA TYR A 73 12.92 6.24 -17.49
C TYR A 73 13.92 6.87 -18.48
N GLY A 74 15.19 6.47 -18.43
CA GLY A 74 16.23 7.04 -19.29
C GLY A 74 16.68 8.44 -18.89
N ILE A 75 16.49 8.86 -17.63
CA ILE A 75 16.92 10.17 -17.12
C ILE A 75 18.03 10.01 -16.08
N ALA A 76 19.04 10.88 -16.12
CA ALA A 76 20.06 10.99 -15.08
C ALA A 76 20.26 12.44 -14.60
N CYS A 77 20.57 12.62 -13.32
CA CYS A 77 20.79 13.91 -12.67
C CYS A 77 22.15 14.00 -11.95
N PRO A 78 23.27 13.94 -12.69
CA PRO A 78 24.60 14.08 -12.11
C PRO A 78 24.80 15.49 -11.54
N HIS A 79 25.57 15.60 -10.46
CA HIS A 79 25.87 16.90 -9.88
C HIS A 79 27.32 17.03 -9.42
N ALA A 80 27.88 18.23 -9.60
CA ALA A 80 29.16 18.63 -9.03
C ALA A 80 28.92 19.55 -7.85
N ARG A 81 29.41 19.16 -6.68
CA ARG A 81 29.48 20.07 -5.53
C ARG A 81 30.78 20.87 -5.55
N ALA A 82 30.72 22.10 -5.06
CA ALA A 82 31.90 22.94 -4.96
C ALA A 82 31.88 23.82 -3.70
N ASP A 83 33.02 23.85 -3.01
CA ASP A 83 33.29 24.66 -1.82
C ASP A 83 33.53 26.14 -2.21
N CYS A 84 32.70 26.69 -3.08
CA CYS A 84 32.80 28.07 -3.57
C CYS A 84 31.43 28.75 -3.59
N GLY A 85 31.43 30.08 -3.56
CA GLY A 85 30.20 30.86 -3.70
C GLY A 85 29.72 30.87 -5.16
N GLY A 86 28.41 30.88 -5.36
CA GLY A 86 27.80 30.93 -6.69
C GLY A 86 26.29 30.74 -6.66
N GLU A 87 25.67 30.76 -7.84
CA GLU A 87 24.27 30.35 -8.02
C GLU A 87 24.22 28.88 -8.47
N LEU A 88 23.13 28.18 -8.12
CA LEU A 88 22.81 26.86 -8.66
C LEU A 88 22.68 26.95 -10.18
N GLN A 89 23.35 26.05 -10.91
CA GLN A 89 23.29 26.01 -12.38
C GLN A 89 22.96 24.61 -12.88
N CYS A 90 22.30 24.54 -14.03
CA CYS A 90 21.95 23.29 -14.71
C CYS A 90 22.30 23.40 -16.21
N VAL A 91 22.80 22.30 -16.77
CA VAL A 91 22.97 22.07 -18.21
C VAL A 91 22.29 20.75 -18.54
N ILE A 92 21.54 20.73 -19.63
CA ILE A 92 20.73 19.56 -20.02
C ILE A 92 21.30 19.00 -21.32
N GLY A 93 21.60 17.71 -21.31
CA GLY A 93 22.01 16.96 -22.48
C GLY A 93 20.95 15.97 -22.89
N TRP A 94 20.64 15.91 -24.19
CA TRP A 94 19.74 14.91 -24.77
C TRP A 94 20.47 14.07 -25.82
N SER A 95 20.25 12.77 -25.84
CA SER A 95 20.84 11.82 -26.79
C SER A 95 19.76 10.98 -27.45
N GLU A 96 19.58 11.13 -28.76
CA GLU A 96 18.61 10.33 -29.55
C GLU A 96 18.90 8.82 -29.43
N GLU A 97 20.15 8.39 -29.62
CA GLU A 97 20.54 6.97 -29.52
C GLU A 97 20.59 6.44 -28.07
N GLY A 98 20.50 7.33 -27.08
CA GLY A 98 20.68 7.00 -25.67
C GLY A 98 22.12 6.65 -25.25
N ILE A 99 22.41 6.74 -23.96
CA ILE A 99 23.74 6.59 -23.36
C ILE A 99 23.74 5.43 -22.37
N GLU A 100 24.69 4.51 -22.51
CA GLU A 100 24.90 3.45 -21.52
C GLU A 100 25.45 4.05 -20.22
N TYR A 101 24.64 4.03 -19.15
CA TYR A 101 24.91 4.79 -17.92
C TYR A 101 25.26 3.92 -16.69
N GLY A 102 25.18 2.59 -16.83
CA GLY A 102 25.51 1.62 -15.78
C GLY A 102 24.36 1.31 -14.80
N ASN A 103 23.14 1.62 -15.19
CA ASN A 103 21.89 1.34 -14.49
C ASN A 103 21.47 -0.14 -14.63
N THR A 104 20.72 -0.63 -13.64
CA THR A 104 20.41 -2.07 -13.47
C THR A 104 19.18 -2.56 -14.26
N ASP A 105 18.35 -1.64 -14.73
CA ASP A 105 17.16 -1.90 -15.56
C ASP A 105 17.51 -2.06 -17.06
N GLY A 106 18.73 -1.72 -17.47
CA GLY A 106 19.22 -1.92 -18.84
C GLY A 106 18.68 -0.93 -19.88
N TRP A 107 17.95 0.10 -19.45
CA TRP A 107 17.45 1.16 -20.31
C TRP A 107 18.55 2.21 -20.59
N PRO A 108 18.77 2.64 -21.85
CA PRO A 108 19.73 3.71 -22.10
C PRO A 108 19.22 5.05 -21.54
N VAL A 109 20.16 5.92 -21.12
CA VAL A 109 19.85 7.28 -20.65
C VAL A 109 19.80 8.23 -21.84
N HIS A 110 18.62 8.79 -22.11
CA HIS A 110 18.40 9.76 -23.18
C HIS A 110 18.51 11.19 -22.70
N LEU A 111 18.30 11.46 -21.41
CA LEU A 111 18.31 12.81 -20.85
C LEU A 111 19.23 12.90 -19.62
N ILE A 112 20.15 13.87 -19.62
CA ILE A 112 21.10 14.10 -18.52
C ILE A 112 20.97 15.56 -18.07
N LEU A 113 20.48 15.79 -16.86
CA LEU A 113 20.41 17.10 -16.24
C LEU A 113 21.58 17.25 -15.28
N MET A 114 22.67 17.87 -15.74
CA MET A 114 23.87 18.08 -14.94
C MET A 114 23.75 19.36 -14.11
N TYR A 115 23.91 19.24 -12.79
CA TYR A 115 23.86 20.36 -11.86
C TYR A 115 25.25 20.75 -11.35
N PHE A 116 25.41 22.05 -11.11
CA PHE A 116 26.49 22.60 -10.31
C PHE A 116 25.92 23.21 -9.06
N VAL A 117 26.34 22.67 -7.92
CA VAL A 117 25.73 22.90 -6.62
C VAL A 117 26.77 23.53 -5.69
N PRO A 118 26.83 24.87 -5.64
CA PRO A 118 27.52 25.58 -4.56
C PRO A 118 26.99 25.14 -3.18
N ASP A 119 27.86 25.10 -2.18
CA ASP A 119 27.49 24.76 -0.79
C ASP A 119 26.30 25.57 -0.27
N SER A 120 26.20 26.85 -0.65
CA SER A 120 25.10 27.74 -0.24
C SER A 120 23.73 27.37 -0.83
N THR A 121 23.69 26.52 -1.85
CA THR A 121 22.47 26.19 -2.64
C THR A 121 22.11 24.70 -2.57
N GLN A 122 22.71 23.94 -1.67
CA GLN A 122 22.48 22.49 -1.59
C GLN A 122 21.01 22.12 -1.34
N ASN A 123 20.33 22.83 -0.44
CA ASN A 123 18.90 22.60 -0.18
C ASN A 123 18.02 23.00 -1.37
N GLU A 124 18.43 24.01 -2.13
CA GLU A 124 17.73 24.43 -3.35
C GLU A 124 17.82 23.32 -4.41
N TYR A 125 19.01 22.76 -4.60
CA TYR A 125 19.23 21.61 -5.50
C TYR A 125 18.38 20.40 -5.10
N LEU A 126 18.43 19.98 -3.83
CA LEU A 126 17.67 18.81 -3.38
C LEU A 126 16.16 19.01 -3.51
N THR A 127 15.66 20.21 -3.24
CA THR A 127 14.24 20.55 -3.39
C THR A 127 13.82 20.54 -4.87
N GLN A 128 14.68 21.03 -5.77
CA GLN A 128 14.44 20.96 -7.21
C GLN A 128 14.46 19.51 -7.71
N LEU A 129 15.43 18.71 -7.28
CA LEU A 129 15.51 17.30 -7.66
C LEU A 129 14.30 16.50 -7.17
N ALA A 130 13.87 16.73 -5.93
CA ALA A 130 12.66 16.12 -5.38
C ALA A 130 11.40 16.49 -6.18
N SER A 131 11.27 17.77 -6.54
CA SER A 131 10.13 18.25 -7.31
C SER A 131 10.15 17.75 -8.76
N LEU A 132 11.34 17.66 -9.38
CA LEU A 132 11.52 17.10 -10.71
C LEU A 132 11.15 15.62 -10.75
N ALA A 133 11.64 14.83 -9.80
CA ALA A 133 11.34 13.41 -9.72
C ALA A 133 9.82 13.17 -9.59
N ARG A 134 9.12 13.95 -8.75
CA ARG A 134 7.64 13.91 -8.67
C ARG A 134 6.96 14.25 -10.00
N ALA A 135 7.44 15.28 -10.70
CA ALA A 135 6.86 15.71 -11.97
C ALA A 135 7.02 14.64 -13.07
N ILE A 136 8.19 14.00 -13.16
CA ILE A 136 8.44 12.89 -14.09
C ILE A 136 7.54 11.71 -13.75
N GLU A 137 7.42 11.39 -12.47
CA GLU A 137 6.73 10.19 -12.05
C GLU A 137 5.20 10.31 -12.23
N ALA A 138 4.65 11.52 -12.10
CA ALA A 138 3.26 11.85 -12.40
C ALA A 138 2.97 12.01 -13.91
N ASP A 139 3.98 11.91 -14.79
CA ASP A 139 3.82 11.95 -16.24
C ASP A 139 3.54 10.53 -16.78
N ASP A 140 2.32 10.26 -17.23
CA ASP A 140 1.93 8.97 -17.82
C ASP A 140 2.73 8.62 -19.09
N THR A 141 3.30 9.64 -19.74
CA THR A 141 4.10 9.50 -20.96
C THR A 141 5.61 9.50 -20.68
N LYS A 142 6.04 9.34 -19.42
CA LYS A 142 7.47 9.29 -19.03
C LYS A 142 8.30 8.23 -19.77
N TYR A 143 7.69 7.17 -20.27
CA TYR A 143 8.38 6.14 -21.06
C TYR A 143 8.63 6.56 -22.52
N GLU A 144 7.98 7.61 -23.00
CA GLU A 144 8.08 8.11 -24.38
C GLU A 144 9.30 9.00 -24.60
N LEU A 145 10.13 9.24 -23.57
CA LEU A 145 11.39 9.98 -23.69
C LEU A 145 12.37 9.39 -24.72
N VAL A 146 12.23 8.10 -25.01
CA VAL A 146 13.00 7.37 -26.04
C VAL A 146 12.54 7.75 -27.46
N ASN A 147 11.34 8.30 -27.62
CA ASN A 147 10.73 8.62 -28.91
C ASN A 147 10.79 10.10 -29.28
N LEU A 148 11.49 10.93 -28.49
CA LEU A 148 11.66 12.35 -28.83
C LEU A 148 12.58 12.46 -30.04
N ASP A 149 12.12 13.13 -31.10
CA ASP A 149 12.82 13.19 -32.39
C ASP A 149 13.70 14.44 -32.53
N ASP A 150 13.44 15.50 -31.76
CA ASP A 150 14.20 16.74 -31.81
C ASP A 150 14.33 17.49 -30.48
N LEU A 151 15.24 18.46 -30.47
CA LEU A 151 15.60 19.24 -29.29
C LEU A 151 14.51 20.28 -28.89
N GLU A 152 13.55 20.59 -29.75
CA GLU A 152 12.40 21.43 -29.40
C GLU A 152 11.35 20.62 -28.64
N GLU A 153 11.10 19.38 -29.04
CA GLU A 153 10.21 18.44 -28.33
C GLU A 153 10.74 18.17 -26.90
N VAL A 154 12.07 18.01 -26.76
CA VAL A 154 12.74 17.90 -25.45
C VAL A 154 12.49 19.13 -24.58
N LYS A 155 12.56 20.34 -25.16
CA LYS A 155 12.32 21.59 -24.41
C LYS A 155 10.85 21.74 -24.01
N GLU A 156 9.93 21.35 -24.88
CA GLU A 156 8.50 21.34 -24.59
C GLU A 156 8.21 20.43 -23.40
N ARG A 157 8.70 19.19 -23.43
CA ARG A 157 8.55 18.24 -22.33
C ARG A 157 9.16 18.73 -21.01
N LEU A 158 10.38 19.27 -21.06
CA LEU A 158 11.01 19.88 -19.88
C LEU A 158 10.18 21.06 -19.35
N GLY A 159 9.56 21.83 -20.25
CA GLY A 159 8.64 22.92 -19.91
C GLY A 159 7.38 22.43 -19.18
N GLU A 160 6.80 21.31 -19.59
CA GLU A 160 5.67 20.67 -18.92
C GLU A 160 6.03 20.21 -17.51
N TRP A 161 7.19 19.57 -17.34
CA TRP A 161 7.66 19.17 -16.00
C TRP A 161 7.98 20.37 -15.11
N VAL A 162 8.57 21.43 -15.65
CA VAL A 162 8.78 22.70 -14.92
C VAL A 162 7.44 23.30 -14.48
N ALA A 163 6.44 23.31 -15.35
CA ALA A 163 5.10 23.80 -15.00
C ALA A 163 4.44 22.94 -13.92
N ALA A 164 4.63 21.62 -13.97
CA ALA A 164 4.16 20.69 -12.94
C ALA A 164 4.88 20.93 -11.59
N MET A 165 6.20 21.17 -11.60
CA MET A 165 6.97 21.53 -10.40
C MET A 165 6.48 22.84 -9.77
N GLU A 166 6.03 23.81 -10.57
CA GLU A 166 5.51 25.11 -10.11
C GLU A 166 4.01 25.11 -9.80
N GLY A 167 3.31 23.98 -9.98
CA GLY A 167 1.88 23.85 -9.72
C GLY A 167 0.98 24.58 -10.73
N ARG A 168 1.42 24.77 -11.98
CA ARG A 168 0.69 25.45 -13.07
C ARG A 168 0.20 24.50 -14.19
N GLY A 169 -0.28 23.31 -13.83
CA GLY A 169 -0.97 22.41 -14.77
C GLY A 169 -2.49 22.55 -14.66
N ASP A 170 -3.20 22.41 -15.79
CA ASP A 170 -4.66 22.56 -15.90
C ASP A 170 -5.46 21.74 -14.86
N GLU A 171 -6.61 22.31 -14.49
CA GLU A 171 -7.60 21.83 -13.52
C GLU A 171 -8.32 20.55 -14.01
N ASP A 172 -7.80 19.37 -13.68
CA ASP A 172 -8.59 18.13 -13.51
C ASP A 172 -7.81 17.18 -12.57
N ASP A 173 -8.21 17.16 -11.29
CA ASP A 173 -7.35 16.88 -10.12
C ASP A 173 -7.85 15.73 -9.22
N ASP A 174 -8.12 14.56 -9.82
CA ASP A 174 -8.42 13.31 -9.07
C ASP A 174 -7.45 12.16 -9.42
N ASP A 175 -7.17 11.89 -10.70
CA ASP A 175 -6.25 10.81 -11.10
C ASP A 175 -4.78 11.12 -10.70
N ARG A 176 -4.41 12.41 -10.68
CA ARG A 176 -3.05 12.87 -10.36
C ARG A 176 -2.67 12.65 -8.89
N LYS A 177 -3.64 12.80 -7.97
CA LYS A 177 -3.46 12.52 -6.54
C LYS A 177 -3.30 11.03 -6.27
N MET A 178 -3.94 10.19 -7.08
CA MET A 178 -3.84 8.74 -7.00
C MET A 178 -2.46 8.23 -7.45
N ALA A 179 -1.89 8.83 -8.51
CA ALA A 179 -0.52 8.55 -8.95
C ALA A 179 0.53 8.96 -7.90
N LEU A 180 0.36 10.14 -7.26
CA LEU A 180 1.22 10.66 -6.19
C LEU A 180 1.29 9.76 -4.94
N ARG A 181 0.24 8.97 -4.64
CA ARG A 181 0.24 8.02 -3.52
C ARG A 181 1.03 6.74 -3.80
N ALA A 182 1.19 6.36 -5.07
CA ALA A 182 1.84 5.11 -5.47
C ALA A 182 3.37 5.22 -5.65
N THR A 183 3.93 6.44 -5.62
CA THR A 183 5.24 6.73 -6.23
C THR A 183 6.28 7.31 -5.28
N CYS A 184 6.30 6.76 -4.07
CA CYS A 184 7.06 7.33 -2.96
C CYS A 184 8.47 6.69 -2.80
N THR A 185 8.71 5.51 -3.39
CA THR A 185 9.97 4.73 -3.21
C THR A 185 11.15 5.24 -4.04
N VAL A 186 10.92 5.89 -5.19
CA VAL A 186 12.01 6.35 -6.09
C VAL A 186 12.79 7.51 -5.46
N LEU A 187 12.07 8.40 -4.76
CA LEU A 187 12.65 9.60 -4.17
C LEU A 187 13.57 9.29 -3.00
N SER A 188 13.17 8.37 -2.13
CA SER A 188 13.98 7.94 -0.99
C SER A 188 15.30 7.31 -1.47
N HIS A 189 15.25 6.37 -2.43
CA HIS A 189 16.46 5.73 -2.96
C HIS A 189 17.44 6.69 -3.64
N LEU A 190 16.94 7.68 -4.38
CA LEU A 190 17.78 8.66 -5.07
C LEU A 190 18.49 9.63 -4.11
N LEU A 191 17.74 10.14 -3.13
CA LEU A 191 18.23 11.17 -2.20
C LEU A 191 18.97 10.57 -1.00
N MET A 192 18.80 9.26 -0.75
CA MET A 192 19.41 8.56 0.38
C MET A 192 20.92 8.81 0.53
N PRO A 193 21.75 8.73 -0.54
CA PRO A 193 23.18 9.00 -0.41
C PRO A 193 23.48 10.42 0.09
N ASP A 194 22.76 11.41 -0.43
CA ASP A 194 22.93 12.81 -0.05
C ASP A 194 22.49 13.07 1.40
N ILE A 195 21.42 12.41 1.84
CA ILE A 195 20.91 12.47 3.23
C ILE A 195 21.89 11.80 4.20
N ILE A 196 22.38 10.60 3.88
CA ILE A 196 23.39 9.89 4.68
C ILE A 196 24.64 10.76 4.82
N GLU A 197 25.10 11.36 3.72
CA GLU A 197 26.24 12.25 3.74
C GLU A 197 26.01 13.51 4.62
N MET A 198 24.80 14.10 4.60
CA MET A 198 24.44 15.20 5.49
C MET A 198 24.48 14.79 6.96
N LEU A 199 24.01 13.58 7.29
CA LEU A 199 24.05 13.01 8.64
C LEU A 199 25.48 12.76 9.11
N GLU A 200 26.29 12.08 8.28
CA GLU A 200 27.70 11.77 8.56
C GLU A 200 28.54 13.04 8.72
N SER A 201 28.34 14.02 7.84
CA SER A 201 29.03 15.31 7.86
C SER A 201 28.47 16.30 8.89
N ARG A 202 27.43 15.91 9.65
CA ARG A 202 26.72 16.73 10.63
C ARG A 202 26.20 18.07 10.09
N ARG A 203 25.80 18.10 8.82
CA ARG A 203 25.07 19.22 8.20
C ARG A 203 23.58 19.19 8.59
N LEU A 204 23.33 19.22 9.90
CA LEU A 204 21.99 19.01 10.46
C LEU A 204 21.01 20.15 10.12
N ASN A 205 21.53 21.36 9.94
CA ASN A 205 20.70 22.49 9.55
C ASN A 205 20.20 22.35 8.12
N ASP A 206 21.02 21.83 7.21
CA ASP A 206 20.66 21.61 5.81
C ASP A 206 19.62 20.50 5.71
N LEU A 207 19.85 19.39 6.41
CA LEU A 207 18.88 18.31 6.50
C LEU A 207 17.54 18.80 7.07
N ARG A 208 17.53 19.65 8.09
CA ARG A 208 16.30 20.24 8.63
C ARG A 208 15.56 21.08 7.60
N ILE A 209 16.27 21.92 6.85
CA ILE A 209 15.65 22.78 5.82
C ILE A 209 15.07 21.91 4.70
N PHE A 210 15.81 20.88 4.28
CA PHE A 210 15.35 19.93 3.28
C PHE A 210 14.09 19.17 3.72
N LEU A 211 14.10 18.58 4.92
CA LEU A 211 12.96 17.83 5.47
C LEU A 211 11.73 18.73 5.62
N ALA A 212 11.89 19.97 6.07
CA ALA A 212 10.77 20.91 6.22
C ALA A 212 10.12 21.32 4.88
N ALA A 213 10.79 21.07 3.75
CA ALA A 213 10.27 21.35 2.41
C ALA A 213 9.62 20.11 1.74
N GLN A 214 9.71 18.93 2.34
CA GLN A 214 9.13 17.72 1.79
C GLN A 214 7.71 17.45 2.32
N PRO A 215 6.85 16.79 1.53
CA PRO A 215 5.60 16.21 2.01
C PRO A 215 5.81 15.21 3.15
N ILE A 216 4.83 15.13 4.06
CA ILE A 216 4.89 14.31 5.27
C ILE A 216 5.07 12.81 5.00
N PRO A 217 4.34 12.18 4.05
CA PRO A 217 4.55 10.77 3.72
C PRO A 217 5.97 10.47 3.23
N GLU A 218 6.55 11.37 2.42
CA GLU A 218 7.93 11.21 1.92
C GLU A 218 8.96 11.30 3.05
N ILE A 219 8.74 12.18 4.03
CA ILE A 219 9.59 12.28 5.21
C ILE A 219 9.52 10.98 6.01
N ALA A 220 8.33 10.43 6.23
CA ALA A 220 8.15 9.18 6.97
C ALA A 220 8.90 8.02 6.28
N GLU A 221 8.76 7.89 4.97
CA GLU A 221 9.47 6.87 4.19
C GLU A 221 10.99 7.05 4.21
N LEU A 222 11.48 8.28 4.04
CA LEU A 222 12.90 8.60 4.11
C LEU A 222 13.48 8.22 5.46
N ILE A 223 12.77 8.55 6.55
CA ILE A 223 13.18 8.15 7.91
C ILE A 223 13.17 6.62 8.03
N ALA A 224 12.11 5.94 7.59
CA ALA A 224 12.02 4.48 7.66
C ALA A 224 13.08 3.75 6.81
N ALA A 225 13.55 4.36 5.72
CA ALA A 225 14.56 3.83 4.82
C ALA A 225 15.99 3.91 5.39
N LEU A 226 16.24 4.77 6.38
CA LEU A 226 17.55 4.85 7.04
C LEU A 226 17.88 3.53 7.76
N THR A 227 19.03 2.94 7.44
CA THR A 227 19.44 1.64 7.99
C THR A 227 19.87 1.70 9.47
N ASN A 228 20.32 2.87 9.95
CA ASN A 228 20.82 3.04 11.31
C ASN A 228 19.75 3.66 12.20
N ALA A 229 19.45 3.02 13.33
CA ALA A 229 18.52 3.54 14.31
C ALA A 229 18.89 4.95 14.84
N SER A 230 20.18 5.24 15.00
CA SER A 230 20.67 6.57 15.43
C SER A 230 20.28 7.67 14.45
N ASP A 231 20.32 7.34 13.16
CA ASP A 231 20.10 8.29 12.08
C ASP A 231 18.61 8.55 11.93
N GLN A 232 17.76 7.51 12.08
CA GLN A 232 16.31 7.65 12.15
C GLN A 232 15.89 8.62 13.26
N ILE A 233 16.42 8.40 14.48
CA ILE A 233 16.12 9.24 15.64
C ILE A 233 16.61 10.68 15.41
N LEU A 234 17.79 10.85 14.82
CA LEU A 234 18.35 12.17 14.55
C LEU A 234 17.54 12.92 13.49
N ALA A 235 17.20 12.27 12.38
CA ALA A 235 16.38 12.84 11.31
C ALA A 235 15.01 13.26 11.84
N TYR A 236 14.35 12.39 12.62
CA TYR A 236 13.06 12.70 13.24
C TYR A 236 13.15 13.90 14.21
N ARG A 237 14.21 13.99 15.02
CA ARG A 237 14.43 15.12 15.94
C ARG A 237 14.69 16.46 15.25
N LEU A 238 15.09 16.44 13.98
CA LEU A 238 15.28 17.67 13.20
C LEU A 238 13.98 18.24 12.66
N LEU A 239 12.88 17.47 12.69
CA LEU A 239 11.60 17.91 12.14
C LEU A 239 11.04 19.13 12.89
N PRO A 240 10.38 20.04 12.18
CA PRO A 240 9.55 21.07 12.79
C PRO A 240 8.49 20.43 13.70
N ARG A 241 8.22 21.06 14.86
CA ARG A 241 7.28 20.52 15.86
C ARG A 241 5.85 20.32 15.32
N ASN A 242 5.42 21.18 14.40
CA ASN A 242 4.11 21.09 13.77
C ASN A 242 3.97 19.92 12.79
N MET A 243 5.08 19.37 12.27
CA MET A 243 5.06 18.24 11.34
C MET A 243 5.33 16.91 12.04
N ALA A 244 6.00 16.93 13.19
CA ALA A 244 6.47 15.71 13.86
C ALA A 244 5.34 14.74 14.25
N GLY A 245 4.15 15.25 14.60
CA GLY A 245 2.97 14.43 14.93
C GLY A 245 2.46 13.65 13.72
N GLU A 246 2.16 14.35 12.63
CA GLU A 246 1.69 13.74 11.37
C GLU A 246 2.77 12.83 10.74
N VAL A 247 4.05 13.23 10.73
CA VAL A 247 5.12 12.33 10.26
C VAL A 247 5.17 11.05 11.09
N PHE A 248 4.90 11.14 12.40
CA PHE A 248 4.90 9.96 13.26
C PHE A 248 3.76 9.00 12.92
N SER A 249 2.54 9.48 12.64
CA SER A 249 1.42 8.60 12.28
C SER A 249 1.68 7.83 10.99
N HIS A 250 2.38 8.43 10.02
CA HIS A 250 2.76 7.79 8.76
C HIS A 250 3.95 6.81 8.83
N LEU A 251 4.68 6.74 9.96
CA LEU A 251 5.80 5.79 10.10
C LEU A 251 5.30 4.35 10.31
N ASP A 252 6.06 3.37 9.82
CA ASP A 252 5.77 1.97 10.15
C ASP A 252 5.94 1.71 11.66
N TYR A 253 5.10 0.82 12.21
CA TYR A 253 5.10 0.52 13.66
C TYR A 253 6.49 0.18 14.24
N PRO A 254 7.39 -0.54 13.55
CA PRO A 254 8.76 -0.74 14.03
C PRO A 254 9.53 0.57 14.25
N SER A 255 9.42 1.53 13.33
CA SER A 255 10.07 2.84 13.45
C SER A 255 9.41 3.68 14.55
N GLN A 256 8.08 3.68 14.64
CA GLN A 256 7.35 4.33 15.75
C GLN A 256 7.82 3.82 17.12
N ASN A 257 7.90 2.50 17.30
CA ASN A 257 8.35 1.91 18.57
C ASN A 257 9.82 2.27 18.87
N LEU A 258 10.69 2.24 17.86
CA LEU A 258 12.10 2.64 18.01
C LEU A 258 12.22 4.10 18.50
N LEU A 259 11.44 5.02 17.93
CA LEU A 259 11.42 6.41 18.35
C LEU A 259 10.91 6.54 19.80
N LEU A 260 9.77 5.91 20.14
CA LEU A 260 9.18 5.97 21.47
C LEU A 260 10.10 5.40 22.58
N GLU A 261 10.90 4.39 22.27
CA GLU A 261 11.86 3.81 23.22
C GLU A 261 13.07 4.72 23.49
N ASN A 262 13.47 5.55 22.52
CA ASN A 262 14.70 6.34 22.56
C ASN A 262 14.49 7.86 22.74
N MET A 263 13.24 8.30 22.82
CA MET A 263 12.87 9.69 23.04
C MET A 263 12.67 10.02 24.53
N ALA A 264 12.87 11.30 24.87
CA ALA A 264 12.61 11.75 26.23
C ALA A 264 11.11 11.77 26.50
N GLN A 265 10.72 11.55 27.76
CA GLN A 265 9.31 11.41 28.15
C GLN A 265 8.44 12.62 27.77
N ASP A 266 9.00 13.83 27.82
CA ASP A 266 8.29 15.05 27.42
C ASP A 266 8.11 15.16 25.90
N GLU A 267 9.05 14.64 25.12
CA GLU A 267 8.92 14.56 23.65
C GLU A 267 7.85 13.53 23.28
N THR A 268 7.88 12.35 23.92
CA THR A 268 6.85 11.32 23.75
C THR A 268 5.46 11.85 24.07
N ARG A 269 5.31 12.64 25.15
CA ARG A 269 4.02 13.26 25.49
C ARG A 269 3.52 14.18 24.39
N GLN A 270 4.40 14.98 23.79
CA GLN A 270 4.03 15.91 22.72
C GLN A 270 3.56 15.17 21.46
N ILE A 271 4.25 14.09 21.08
CA ILE A 271 3.84 13.25 19.94
C ILE A 271 2.47 12.63 20.22
N LEU A 272 2.31 11.99 21.38
CA LEU A 272 1.04 11.34 21.74
C LEU A 272 -0.14 12.31 21.82
N ALA A 273 0.10 13.58 22.15
CA ALA A 273 -0.92 14.63 22.16
C ALA A 273 -1.24 15.16 20.75
N ALA A 274 -0.29 15.07 19.82
CA ALA A 274 -0.47 15.48 18.43
C ALA A 274 -1.25 14.45 17.60
N LEU A 275 -1.16 13.17 17.95
CA LEU A 275 -1.91 12.10 17.27
C LEU A 275 -3.41 12.24 17.46
N SER A 276 -4.16 11.88 16.41
CA SER A 276 -5.61 11.71 16.49
C SER A 276 -5.98 10.60 17.50
N PRO A 277 -7.18 10.63 18.09
CA PRO A 277 -7.67 9.59 19.00
C PRO A 277 -7.55 8.16 18.45
N ASP A 278 -7.92 7.98 17.19
CA ASP A 278 -7.89 6.77 16.37
C ASP A 278 -6.44 6.30 16.10
N ASP A 279 -5.56 7.14 15.53
CA ASP A 279 -4.12 6.85 15.35
C ASP A 279 -3.45 6.39 16.64
N ARG A 280 -3.71 7.12 17.73
CA ARG A 280 -3.17 6.81 19.05
C ARG A 280 -3.68 5.46 19.56
N THR A 281 -4.93 5.13 19.26
CA THR A 281 -5.50 3.82 19.60
C THR A 281 -4.85 2.73 18.77
N ALA A 282 -4.69 2.92 17.46
CA ALA A 282 -4.00 1.99 16.56
C ALA A 282 -2.55 1.71 17.01
N LEU A 283 -1.80 2.76 17.35
CA LEU A 283 -0.47 2.65 17.94
C LEU A 283 -0.47 1.77 19.21
N PHE A 284 -1.45 1.96 20.10
CA PHE A 284 -1.52 1.20 21.35
C PHE A 284 -1.85 -0.28 21.16
N GLU A 285 -2.49 -0.66 20.05
CA GLU A 285 -2.80 -2.05 19.73
C GLU A 285 -1.59 -2.86 19.29
N GLU A 286 -0.68 -2.23 18.55
CA GLU A 286 0.53 -2.87 18.01
C GLU A 286 1.66 -2.94 19.06
N LEU A 287 1.60 -2.07 20.07
CA LEU A 287 2.61 -2.02 21.11
C LEU A 287 2.42 -3.09 22.20
N PRO A 288 3.53 -3.61 22.77
CA PRO A 288 3.45 -4.50 23.93
C PRO A 288 2.74 -3.84 25.12
N ALA A 289 1.94 -4.63 25.86
CA ALA A 289 1.09 -4.13 26.94
C ALA A 289 1.81 -3.30 28.04
N ASN A 290 3.09 -3.57 28.30
CA ASN A 290 3.91 -2.78 29.22
C ASN A 290 4.26 -1.40 28.66
N VAL A 291 4.53 -1.29 27.36
CA VAL A 291 4.77 -0.02 26.67
C VAL A 291 3.48 0.79 26.63
N THR A 292 2.36 0.19 26.19
CA THR A 292 1.04 0.84 26.14
C THR A 292 0.65 1.43 27.50
N ARG A 293 0.81 0.68 28.60
CA ARG A 293 0.54 1.19 29.96
C ARG A 293 1.41 2.39 30.34
N ARG A 294 2.68 2.40 29.94
CA ARG A 294 3.60 3.52 30.18
C ARG A 294 3.11 4.76 29.43
N LEU A 295 2.77 4.61 28.14
CA LEU A 295 2.31 5.71 27.28
C LEU A 295 0.96 6.28 27.73
N LEU A 296 0.00 5.44 28.12
CA LEU A 296 -1.29 5.87 28.68
C LEU A 296 -1.16 6.72 29.94
N ASN A 297 -0.09 6.58 30.72
CA ASN A 297 0.18 7.41 31.90
C ASN A 297 0.84 8.75 31.55
N LEU A 298 1.24 8.99 30.29
CA LEU A 298 1.78 10.25 29.82
C LEU A 298 0.71 11.22 29.34
N LEU A 299 -0.42 10.67 28.89
CA LEU A 299 -1.61 11.40 28.44
C LEU A 299 -2.26 12.19 29.58
N ASN A 300 -2.94 13.27 29.21
CA ASN A 300 -3.80 13.98 30.16
C ASN A 300 -5.07 13.16 30.48
N ASP A 301 -5.83 13.57 31.50
CA ASP A 301 -7.00 12.81 31.96
C ASP A 301 -8.09 12.65 30.89
N GLN A 302 -8.22 13.61 29.97
CA GLN A 302 -9.22 13.56 28.90
C GLN A 302 -8.77 12.60 27.78
N GLU A 303 -7.58 12.82 27.23
CA GLU A 303 -6.96 11.95 26.20
C GLU A 303 -6.89 10.49 26.65
N ARG A 304 -6.57 10.26 27.92
CA ARG A 304 -6.53 8.92 28.50
C ARG A 304 -7.91 8.27 28.55
N ARG A 305 -8.95 9.02 28.90
CA ARG A 305 -10.33 8.51 28.89
C ARG A 305 -10.76 8.17 27.48
N ASP A 306 -10.44 9.03 26.51
CA ASP A 306 -10.80 8.82 25.11
C ASP A 306 -10.10 7.58 24.55
N ALA A 307 -8.79 7.44 24.75
CA ALA A 307 -8.05 6.26 24.34
C ALA A 307 -8.55 4.97 25.02
N LEU A 308 -8.88 5.01 26.32
CA LEU A 308 -9.42 3.84 27.03
C LEU A 308 -10.85 3.48 26.58
N SER A 309 -11.65 4.48 26.21
CA SER A 309 -12.98 4.29 25.63
C SER A 309 -12.85 3.57 24.29
N LEU A 310 -12.00 4.11 23.39
CA LEU A 310 -11.74 3.50 22.10
C LEU A 310 -11.16 2.09 22.24
N LEU A 311 -10.19 1.85 23.14
CA LEU A 311 -9.63 0.52 23.44
C LEU A 311 -10.61 -0.48 24.08
N SER A 312 -11.78 -0.03 24.55
CA SER A 312 -12.79 -0.91 25.15
C SER A 312 -13.66 -1.65 24.14
N TYR A 313 -13.76 -1.13 22.91
CA TYR A 313 -14.45 -1.79 21.81
C TYR A 313 -13.76 -3.11 21.38
N PRO A 314 -14.42 -4.01 20.64
CA PRO A 314 -13.74 -5.12 19.98
C PRO A 314 -12.67 -4.65 19.00
N LYS A 315 -11.56 -5.40 18.84
CA LYS A 315 -10.42 -5.02 17.98
C LYS A 315 -10.85 -4.73 16.53
N ASP A 316 -11.71 -5.58 15.96
CA ASP A 316 -12.08 -5.50 14.54
C ASP A 316 -13.41 -4.75 14.32
N SER A 317 -13.83 -3.91 15.27
CA SER A 317 -15.09 -3.16 15.20
C SER A 317 -14.90 -1.72 14.74
N VAL A 318 -15.95 -1.12 14.18
CA VAL A 318 -15.99 0.29 13.77
C VAL A 318 -15.66 1.23 14.93
N GLY A 319 -16.15 0.94 16.14
CA GLY A 319 -15.87 1.75 17.33
C GLY A 319 -14.39 1.79 17.73
N ARG A 320 -13.57 0.86 17.22
CA ARG A 320 -12.11 0.88 17.40
C ARG A 320 -11.40 1.83 16.43
N LEU A 321 -12.00 2.07 15.26
CA LEU A 321 -11.47 2.91 14.19
C LEU A 321 -11.97 4.36 14.30
N MET A 322 -13.04 4.60 15.06
CA MET A 322 -13.66 5.91 15.09
C MET A 322 -12.83 6.97 15.83
N THR A 323 -12.94 8.20 15.37
CA THR A 323 -12.44 9.39 16.05
C THR A 323 -13.58 10.22 16.63
N ASN A 324 -13.35 10.85 17.79
CA ASN A 324 -14.32 11.77 18.40
C ASN A 324 -14.11 13.23 17.98
N ARG A 325 -13.19 13.49 17.04
CA ARG A 325 -12.88 14.81 16.47
C ARG A 325 -13.78 15.11 15.28
N TYR A 326 -15.03 15.47 15.53
CA TYR A 326 -16.00 15.81 14.48
C TYR A 326 -16.73 17.11 14.80
N VAL A 327 -17.30 17.75 13.76
CA VAL A 327 -18.14 18.94 13.93
C VAL A 327 -19.61 18.53 13.96
N ALA A 328 -20.28 18.85 15.07
CA ALA A 328 -21.71 18.64 15.22
C ALA A 328 -22.45 19.94 15.57
N VAL A 329 -23.63 20.13 14.99
CA VAL A 329 -24.47 21.31 15.19
C VAL A 329 -25.92 20.96 15.50
N ARG A 330 -26.65 21.96 15.94
CA ARG A 330 -28.06 21.87 16.29
C ARG A 330 -28.95 22.15 15.10
N GLU A 331 -30.09 21.46 15.01
CA GLU A 331 -31.08 21.64 13.91
C GLU A 331 -31.70 23.04 13.85
N ASP A 332 -31.73 23.76 14.98
CA ASP A 332 -32.26 25.12 15.13
C ASP A 332 -31.22 26.23 14.93
N ALA A 333 -29.94 25.87 14.74
CA ALA A 333 -28.88 26.84 14.46
C ALA A 333 -29.03 27.46 13.08
N THR A 334 -28.58 28.71 12.94
CA THR A 334 -28.48 29.37 11.63
C THR A 334 -27.17 29.04 10.94
N VAL A 335 -27.15 29.14 9.60
CA VAL A 335 -25.93 28.95 8.79
C VAL A 335 -24.78 29.86 9.26
N ALA A 336 -25.08 31.10 9.67
CA ALA A 336 -24.09 32.01 10.24
C ALA A 336 -23.43 31.43 11.51
N GLU A 337 -24.26 30.99 12.46
CA GLU A 337 -23.79 30.38 13.71
C GLU A 337 -23.03 29.08 13.46
N THR A 338 -23.48 28.27 12.49
CA THR A 338 -22.78 27.05 12.09
C THR A 338 -21.40 27.36 11.51
N LEU A 339 -21.28 28.35 10.62
CA LEU A 339 -19.99 28.76 10.05
C LEU A 339 -19.06 29.36 11.10
N ASP A 340 -19.59 30.10 12.07
CA ASP A 340 -18.80 30.59 13.20
C ASP A 340 -18.33 29.43 14.09
N HIS A 341 -19.20 28.47 14.38
CA HIS A 341 -18.83 27.26 15.12
C HIS A 341 -17.73 26.46 14.40
N ILE A 342 -17.86 26.25 13.09
CA ILE A 342 -16.84 25.57 12.27
C ILE A 342 -15.50 26.30 12.33
N ARG A 343 -15.47 27.64 12.36
CA ARG A 343 -14.23 28.40 12.49
C ARG A 343 -13.59 28.25 13.87
N ASP A 344 -14.39 28.04 14.91
CA ASP A 344 -13.91 27.90 16.28
C ASP A 344 -13.44 26.46 16.60
N THR A 345 -14.06 25.43 16.00
CA THR A 345 -13.78 24.02 16.30
C THR A 345 -13.11 23.24 15.17
N GLY A 346 -13.08 23.77 13.95
CA GLY A 346 -12.61 23.06 12.76
C GLY A 346 -11.14 22.62 12.83
N ASP A 347 -10.27 23.41 13.46
CA ASP A 347 -8.82 23.11 13.57
C ASP A 347 -8.53 21.85 14.42
N ASP A 348 -9.43 21.45 15.34
CA ASP A 348 -9.30 20.23 16.17
C ASP A 348 -10.24 19.10 15.70
N SER A 349 -10.88 19.27 14.54
CA SER A 349 -11.70 18.25 13.91
C SER A 349 -10.91 17.47 12.87
N GLU A 350 -11.20 16.18 12.74
CA GLU A 350 -10.60 15.31 11.72
C GLU A 350 -10.97 15.79 10.31
N THR A 351 -12.21 16.21 10.14
CA THR A 351 -12.68 16.80 8.90
C THR A 351 -13.84 17.75 9.13
N VAL A 352 -13.84 18.85 8.39
CA VAL A 352 -14.95 19.80 8.32
C VAL A 352 -15.84 19.57 7.10
N MET A 353 -15.53 18.58 6.24
CA MET A 353 -16.25 18.35 4.98
C MET A 353 -17.69 17.89 5.19
N MET A 354 -17.93 17.18 6.30
CA MET A 354 -19.24 16.69 6.74
C MET A 354 -19.56 17.32 8.08
N ILE A 355 -20.76 17.90 8.20
CA ILE A 355 -21.28 18.50 9.43
C ILE A 355 -22.47 17.67 9.90
N TYR A 356 -22.39 17.16 11.12
CA TYR A 356 -23.40 16.28 11.69
C TYR A 356 -24.45 17.09 12.45
N VAL A 357 -25.72 16.76 12.30
CA VAL A 357 -26.81 17.44 13.00
C VAL A 357 -27.32 16.54 14.12
N ILE A 358 -27.37 17.08 15.35
CA ILE A 358 -27.78 16.36 16.55
C ILE A 358 -28.90 17.08 17.30
N ASN A 359 -29.71 16.30 18.04
CA ASN A 359 -30.75 16.83 18.92
C ASN A 359 -30.28 17.05 20.38
N ASP A 360 -31.20 17.45 21.28
CA ASP A 360 -30.98 17.64 22.73
C ASP A 360 -30.35 16.46 23.47
N ASN A 361 -30.53 15.25 22.96
CA ASN A 361 -30.01 14.04 23.57
C ASN A 361 -28.73 13.53 22.90
N GLY A 362 -28.16 14.27 21.94
CA GLY A 362 -26.97 13.85 21.18
C GLY A 362 -27.24 12.81 20.10
N VAL A 363 -28.51 12.52 19.81
CA VAL A 363 -28.91 11.59 18.75
C VAL A 363 -28.69 12.25 17.40
N LEU A 364 -28.06 11.52 16.48
CA LEU A 364 -27.84 11.94 15.10
C LEU A 364 -29.18 12.02 14.37
N VAL A 365 -29.47 13.18 13.77
CA VAL A 365 -30.70 13.43 13.02
C VAL A 365 -30.48 13.67 11.54
N ASP A 366 -29.29 14.14 11.14
CA ASP A 366 -28.89 14.26 9.73
C ASP A 366 -27.38 14.51 9.56
N ASP A 367 -26.89 14.45 8.33
CA ASP A 367 -25.55 14.90 7.93
C ASP A 367 -25.61 15.88 6.75
N ILE A 368 -24.71 16.88 6.74
CA ILE A 368 -24.73 17.95 5.74
C ILE A 368 -23.32 18.22 5.24
N LEU A 369 -23.14 18.17 3.91
CA LEU A 369 -21.89 18.60 3.27
C LEU A 369 -21.63 20.08 3.52
N LEU A 370 -20.40 20.43 3.90
CA LEU A 370 -19.97 21.81 4.15
C LEU A 370 -20.28 22.74 2.96
N ARG A 371 -20.14 22.25 1.73
CA ARG A 371 -20.49 22.97 0.50
C ARG A 371 -21.93 23.51 0.53
N LYS A 372 -22.89 22.74 1.06
CA LYS A 372 -24.31 23.15 1.15
C LYS A 372 -24.48 24.31 2.12
N ILE A 373 -23.76 24.29 3.23
CA ILE A 373 -23.77 25.34 4.26
C ILE A 373 -23.13 26.63 3.72
N ILE A 374 -21.98 26.53 3.04
CA ILE A 374 -21.28 27.69 2.46
C ILE A 374 -22.14 28.41 1.40
N LEU A 375 -22.90 27.65 0.60
CA LEU A 375 -23.76 28.20 -0.46
C LEU A 375 -25.10 28.74 0.05
N ALA A 376 -25.50 28.39 1.27
CA ALA A 376 -26.76 28.82 1.86
C ALA A 376 -26.68 30.28 2.35
N LYS A 377 -27.85 30.91 2.54
CA LYS A 377 -27.90 32.27 3.10
C LYS A 377 -27.58 32.19 4.60
N PRO A 378 -26.86 33.17 5.18
CA PRO A 378 -26.46 33.12 6.58
C PRO A 378 -27.63 33.03 7.58
N GLN A 379 -28.83 33.49 7.20
CA GLN A 379 -30.03 33.46 8.04
C GLN A 379 -30.87 32.18 7.89
N THR A 380 -30.52 31.30 6.95
CA THR A 380 -31.20 30.01 6.78
C THR A 380 -30.92 29.13 8.00
N VAL A 381 -31.92 28.37 8.46
CA VAL A 381 -31.79 27.45 9.59
C VAL A 381 -31.27 26.10 9.08
N VAL A 382 -30.46 25.40 9.87
CA VAL A 382 -29.90 24.07 9.53
C VAL A 382 -31.02 23.08 9.17
N SER A 383 -32.14 23.09 9.90
CA SER A 383 -33.33 22.28 9.59
C SER A 383 -33.92 22.50 8.19
N ASP A 384 -33.75 23.67 7.58
CA ASP A 384 -34.17 23.90 6.19
C ASP A 384 -33.20 23.27 5.17
N LEU A 385 -31.98 22.93 5.60
CA LEU A 385 -30.95 22.28 4.79
C LEU A 385 -30.92 20.76 4.97
N MET A 386 -31.61 20.22 5.97
CA MET A 386 -31.69 18.79 6.24
C MET A 386 -32.48 18.06 5.14
N GLU A 387 -32.02 16.86 4.79
CA GLU A 387 -32.68 15.93 3.87
C GLU A 387 -33.30 14.73 4.60
N GLY A 388 -32.84 14.45 5.84
CA GLY A 388 -33.29 13.33 6.67
C GLY A 388 -32.91 11.97 6.10
N GLN A 389 -31.90 11.92 5.23
CA GLN A 389 -31.40 10.71 4.57
C GLN A 389 -29.90 10.60 4.79
N PHE A 390 -29.53 10.09 5.95
CA PHE A 390 -28.13 9.82 6.30
C PHE A 390 -27.88 8.33 6.47
N VAL A 391 -26.62 7.94 6.38
CA VAL A 391 -26.14 6.59 6.67
C VAL A 391 -25.23 6.67 7.90
N ALA A 392 -25.40 5.77 8.84
CA ALA A 392 -24.56 5.68 10.03
C ALA A 392 -24.06 4.25 10.22
N LEU A 393 -22.89 4.11 10.81
CA LEU A 393 -22.29 2.84 11.21
C LEU A 393 -22.62 2.56 12.68
N ASP A 394 -22.83 1.29 13.02
CA ASP A 394 -22.97 0.87 14.42
C ASP A 394 -21.58 0.67 15.03
N SER A 395 -21.35 1.15 16.25
CA SER A 395 -20.04 1.03 16.93
C SER A 395 -19.52 -0.40 17.10
N LEU A 396 -20.41 -1.41 17.14
CA LEU A 396 -20.06 -2.82 17.24
C LEU A 396 -20.09 -3.54 15.89
N GLN A 397 -20.40 -2.82 14.81
CA GLN A 397 -20.33 -3.35 13.45
C GLN A 397 -18.89 -3.74 13.11
N ASP A 398 -18.75 -4.78 12.30
CA ASP A 398 -17.45 -5.23 11.80
C ASP A 398 -16.86 -4.20 10.81
N ARG A 399 -15.55 -3.98 10.88
CA ARG A 399 -14.86 -3.02 10.01
C ARG A 399 -14.92 -3.40 8.53
N GLU A 400 -14.99 -4.69 8.18
CA GLU A 400 -15.15 -5.17 6.80
C GLU A 400 -16.51 -4.74 6.22
N GLU A 401 -17.56 -4.78 7.04
CA GLU A 401 -18.87 -4.29 6.62
C GLU A 401 -18.87 -2.77 6.41
N ALA A 402 -18.13 -2.02 7.22
CA ALA A 402 -17.96 -0.58 7.04
C ALA A 402 -17.29 -0.24 5.70
N VAL A 403 -16.24 -0.99 5.29
CA VAL A 403 -15.61 -0.84 3.97
C VAL A 403 -16.64 -0.94 2.84
N ALA A 404 -17.59 -1.89 2.94
CA ALA A 404 -18.64 -2.05 1.95
C ALA A 404 -19.64 -0.88 1.93
N VAL A 405 -19.90 -0.25 3.08
CA VAL A 405 -20.75 0.95 3.17
C VAL A 405 -20.05 2.14 2.51
N PHE A 406 -18.78 2.40 2.83
CA PHE A 406 -18.00 3.48 2.19
C PHE A 406 -17.94 3.34 0.67
N LYS A 407 -17.61 2.14 0.16
CA LYS A 407 -17.57 1.84 -1.29
C LYS A 407 -18.92 1.99 -2.00
N LYS A 408 -20.03 1.90 -1.26
CA LYS A 408 -21.38 2.00 -1.84
C LYS A 408 -21.84 3.46 -1.95
N TYR A 409 -21.47 4.30 -0.99
CA TYR A 409 -21.97 5.66 -0.87
C TYR A 409 -20.95 6.74 -1.30
N ASP A 410 -19.67 6.37 -1.51
CA ASP A 410 -18.60 7.28 -1.95
C ASP A 410 -18.51 8.56 -1.11
N VAL A 411 -18.52 8.37 0.22
CA VAL A 411 -18.55 9.46 1.22
C VAL A 411 -17.17 9.73 1.84
N TYR A 412 -16.94 10.98 2.26
CA TYR A 412 -15.69 11.40 2.90
C TYR A 412 -15.52 10.82 4.31
N SER A 413 -16.60 10.78 5.08
CA SER A 413 -16.66 10.20 6.41
C SER A 413 -18.08 9.72 6.71
N LEU A 414 -18.19 8.77 7.64
CA LEU A 414 -19.46 8.25 8.13
C LEU A 414 -19.55 8.43 9.65
N PRO A 415 -20.74 8.79 10.17
CA PRO A 415 -20.97 8.85 11.60
C PRO A 415 -21.09 7.45 12.20
N VAL A 416 -20.59 7.32 13.42
CA VAL A 416 -20.68 6.11 14.24
C VAL A 416 -21.61 6.36 15.40
N VAL A 417 -22.60 5.49 15.58
CA VAL A 417 -23.63 5.61 16.61
C VAL A 417 -23.66 4.41 17.56
N ASP A 418 -24.24 4.62 18.74
CA ASP A 418 -24.63 3.53 19.65
C ASP A 418 -26.01 2.95 19.30
N ALA A 419 -26.49 2.00 20.12
CA ALA A 419 -27.78 1.34 19.93
C ALA A 419 -28.98 2.30 20.10
N GLU A 420 -28.78 3.44 20.77
CA GLU A 420 -29.76 4.49 20.98
C GLU A 420 -29.71 5.59 19.89
N GLY A 421 -28.74 5.51 18.96
CA GLY A 421 -28.55 6.47 17.88
C GLY A 421 -27.74 7.71 18.27
N VAL A 422 -27.10 7.70 19.44
CA VAL A 422 -26.22 8.80 19.89
C VAL A 422 -24.96 8.81 19.05
N LEU A 423 -24.57 9.98 18.56
CA LEU A 423 -23.33 10.16 17.80
C LEU A 423 -22.12 10.01 18.71
N LEU A 424 -21.33 8.96 18.48
CA LEU A 424 -20.12 8.66 19.26
C LEU A 424 -18.86 9.23 18.62
N GLY A 425 -18.80 9.19 17.29
CA GLY A 425 -17.60 9.48 16.52
C GLY A 425 -17.87 9.43 15.03
N ILE A 426 -16.79 9.53 14.26
CA ILE A 426 -16.81 9.36 12.80
C ILE A 426 -15.68 8.42 12.39
N VAL A 427 -15.82 7.81 11.22
CA VAL A 427 -14.72 7.14 10.51
C VAL A 427 -14.51 7.87 9.20
N THR A 428 -13.27 8.02 8.76
CA THR A 428 -12.92 8.67 7.49
C THR A 428 -12.62 7.64 6.40
N ASN A 429 -12.69 8.06 5.14
CA ASN A 429 -12.46 7.18 4.01
C ASN A 429 -11.00 6.70 3.92
N ASP A 430 -10.02 7.50 4.34
CA ASP A 430 -8.61 7.13 4.37
C ASP A 430 -8.33 5.98 5.34
N ASP A 431 -8.86 6.01 6.58
CA ASP A 431 -8.75 4.87 7.51
C ASP A 431 -9.38 3.60 6.93
N ILE A 432 -10.48 3.75 6.19
CA ILE A 432 -11.19 2.64 5.56
C ILE A 432 -10.41 2.05 4.38
N LEU A 433 -9.60 2.84 3.69
CA LEU A 433 -8.69 2.34 2.66
C LEU A 433 -7.64 1.43 3.28
N ASP A 434 -7.05 1.83 4.41
CA ASP A 434 -6.06 1.02 5.14
C ASP A 434 -6.67 -0.29 5.65
N VAL A 435 -7.90 -0.23 6.18
CA VAL A 435 -8.67 -1.42 6.56
C VAL A 435 -8.92 -2.32 5.36
N SER A 436 -9.32 -1.75 4.21
CA SER A 436 -9.56 -2.54 3.00
C SER A 436 -8.30 -3.26 2.50
N GLU A 437 -7.12 -2.66 2.63
CA GLU A 437 -5.84 -3.31 2.28
C GLU A 437 -5.47 -4.40 3.29
N ALA A 438 -5.63 -4.11 4.58
CA ALA A 438 -5.36 -5.06 5.65
C ALA A 438 -6.24 -6.32 5.53
N GLU A 439 -7.54 -6.17 5.30
CA GLU A 439 -8.48 -7.28 5.11
C GLU A 439 -8.13 -8.10 3.85
N ALA A 440 -7.84 -7.43 2.73
CA ALA A 440 -7.44 -8.12 1.50
C ALA A 440 -6.15 -8.95 1.69
N THR A 441 -5.19 -8.41 2.44
CA THR A 441 -3.93 -9.08 2.78
C THR A 441 -4.13 -10.25 3.74
N GLU A 442 -4.98 -10.06 4.75
CA GLU A 442 -5.36 -11.11 5.70
C GLU A 442 -6.04 -12.29 5.00
N ASP A 443 -7.01 -12.02 4.13
CA ASP A 443 -7.70 -13.03 3.33
C ASP A 443 -6.76 -13.81 2.42
N PHE A 444 -5.80 -13.12 1.80
CA PHE A 444 -4.77 -13.74 0.97
C PHE A 444 -3.89 -14.69 1.79
N HIS A 445 -3.47 -14.27 2.97
CA HIS A 445 -2.67 -15.09 3.90
C HIS A 445 -3.45 -16.32 4.39
N LYS A 446 -4.71 -16.14 4.82
CA LYS A 446 -5.59 -17.22 5.28
C LYS A 446 -5.84 -18.25 4.18
N THR A 447 -6.12 -17.81 2.96
CA THR A 447 -6.34 -18.70 1.79
C THR A 447 -5.10 -19.56 1.50
N SER A 448 -3.92 -19.04 1.80
CA SER A 448 -2.63 -19.73 1.66
C SER A 448 -2.21 -20.52 2.91
N ALA A 449 -3.11 -20.70 3.88
CA ALA A 449 -2.83 -21.45 5.12
C ALA A 449 -1.71 -20.84 5.98
N VAL A 450 -1.54 -19.52 5.93
CA VAL A 450 -0.58 -18.75 6.72
C VAL A 450 -1.34 -17.82 7.67
N ARG A 451 -0.94 -17.77 8.94
CA ARG A 451 -1.48 -16.74 9.84
C ARG A 451 -1.02 -15.35 9.40
N PRO A 452 -1.88 -14.32 9.41
CA PRO A 452 -1.50 -12.97 9.02
C PRO A 452 -0.26 -12.49 9.78
N LEU A 453 0.64 -11.83 9.06
CA LEU A 453 1.82 -11.17 9.62
C LEU A 453 1.55 -9.66 9.61
N SER A 454 1.85 -8.97 10.70
CA SER A 454 1.69 -7.51 10.79
C SER A 454 2.85 -6.71 10.20
N VAL A 455 3.93 -7.39 9.77
CA VAL A 455 5.14 -6.75 9.22
C VAL A 455 5.53 -7.43 7.92
N GLY A 456 6.07 -6.66 6.96
CA GLY A 456 6.53 -7.18 5.67
C GLY A 456 7.46 -8.40 5.76
N TYR A 457 7.41 -9.27 4.74
CA TYR A 457 8.07 -10.59 4.75
C TYR A 457 9.57 -10.54 5.08
N LEU A 458 10.31 -9.60 4.48
CA LEU A 458 11.77 -9.47 4.67
C LEU A 458 12.16 -8.89 6.03
N LYS A 459 11.28 -8.10 6.65
CA LYS A 459 11.48 -7.53 7.99
C LYS A 459 11.11 -8.51 9.11
N THR A 460 10.31 -9.55 8.79
CA THR A 460 9.85 -10.52 9.78
C THR A 460 10.97 -11.52 10.13
N PRO A 461 11.32 -11.72 11.42
CA PRO A 461 12.36 -12.65 11.80
C PRO A 461 11.96 -14.11 11.52
N LEU A 462 12.92 -14.94 11.10
CA LEU A 462 12.69 -16.34 10.67
C LEU A 462 11.87 -17.18 11.66
N HIS A 463 12.06 -16.98 12.96
CA HIS A 463 11.33 -17.73 13.99
C HIS A 463 9.82 -17.41 14.03
N MET A 464 9.43 -16.18 13.70
CA MET A 464 8.01 -15.80 13.61
C MET A 464 7.37 -16.43 12.37
N LEU A 465 8.05 -16.40 11.22
CA LEU A 465 7.60 -17.08 9.99
C LEU A 465 7.40 -18.58 10.19
N TYR A 466 8.31 -19.23 10.92
CA TYR A 466 8.18 -20.64 11.25
C TYR A 466 6.97 -20.91 12.14
N ARG A 467 6.77 -20.09 13.19
CA ARG A 467 5.69 -20.26 14.16
C ARG A 467 4.30 -19.94 13.58
N SER A 468 4.21 -19.08 12.57
CA SER A 468 2.94 -18.78 11.90
C SER A 468 2.45 -19.91 11.00
N ARG A 469 3.36 -20.74 10.46
CA ARG A 469 3.05 -21.84 9.53
C ARG A 469 3.00 -23.22 10.17
N LEU A 470 3.91 -23.50 11.11
CA LEU A 470 4.08 -24.84 11.69
C LEU A 470 2.79 -25.44 12.26
N PRO A 471 1.97 -24.72 13.06
CA PRO A 471 0.76 -25.32 13.64
C PRO A 471 -0.21 -25.81 12.56
N TRP A 472 -0.34 -25.07 11.47
CA TRP A 472 -1.22 -25.42 10.36
C TRP A 472 -0.67 -26.59 9.54
N LEU A 473 0.64 -26.57 9.22
CA LEU A 473 1.29 -27.68 8.50
C LEU A 473 1.21 -29.00 9.29
N ILE A 474 1.42 -28.96 10.61
CA ILE A 474 1.26 -30.15 11.47
C ILE A 474 -0.19 -30.64 11.43
N ALA A 475 -1.17 -29.74 11.54
CA ALA A 475 -2.58 -30.11 11.47
C ALA A 475 -2.91 -30.81 10.13
N LEU A 476 -2.41 -30.29 9.00
CA LEU A 476 -2.58 -30.92 7.68
C LEU A 476 -1.91 -32.30 7.59
N VAL A 477 -0.74 -32.49 8.18
CA VAL A 477 -0.09 -33.82 8.25
C VAL A 477 -0.99 -34.83 8.96
N PHE A 478 -1.62 -34.45 10.08
CA PHE A 478 -2.56 -35.34 10.78
C PHE A 478 -3.79 -35.67 9.93
N VAL A 479 -4.32 -34.71 9.17
CA VAL A 479 -5.42 -34.97 8.22
C VAL A 479 -4.97 -35.97 7.14
N ASN A 480 -3.75 -35.82 6.61
CA ASN A 480 -3.23 -36.71 5.56
C ASN A 480 -2.95 -38.15 6.04
N VAL A 481 -2.87 -38.42 7.34
CA VAL A 481 -2.78 -39.79 7.87
C VAL A 481 -3.99 -40.64 7.46
N PHE A 482 -5.18 -40.03 7.35
CA PHE A 482 -6.39 -40.71 6.92
C PHE A 482 -6.33 -41.16 5.45
N SER A 483 -5.62 -40.42 4.59
CA SER A 483 -5.34 -40.84 3.21
C SER A 483 -4.55 -42.14 3.17
N GLY A 484 -3.53 -42.27 4.04
CA GLY A 484 -2.76 -43.50 4.20
C GLY A 484 -3.61 -44.68 4.68
N ALA A 485 -4.53 -44.45 5.62
CA ALA A 485 -5.49 -45.47 6.06
C ALA A 485 -6.43 -45.92 4.92
N GLY A 486 -6.84 -44.99 4.04
CA GLY A 486 -7.61 -45.30 2.85
C GLY A 486 -6.87 -46.23 1.88
N ILE A 487 -5.58 -46.00 1.65
CA ILE A 487 -4.74 -46.88 0.83
C ILE A 487 -4.60 -48.27 1.48
N ALA A 488 -4.34 -48.32 2.79
CA ALA A 488 -4.17 -49.57 3.54
C ALA A 488 -5.43 -50.45 3.49
N HIS A 489 -6.63 -49.86 3.45
CA HIS A 489 -7.89 -50.61 3.31
C HIS A 489 -7.97 -51.42 2.01
N PHE A 490 -7.30 -50.97 0.95
CA PHE A 490 -7.29 -51.60 -0.37
C PHE A 490 -5.94 -52.26 -0.72
N GLU A 491 -5.15 -52.61 0.29
CA GLU A 491 -3.82 -53.23 0.10
C GLU A 491 -3.87 -54.51 -0.75
N GLU A 492 -4.88 -55.36 -0.53
CA GLU A 492 -5.07 -56.58 -1.32
C GLU A 492 -5.28 -56.27 -2.81
N LEU A 493 -6.12 -55.29 -3.15
CA LEU A 493 -6.38 -54.87 -4.53
C LEU A 493 -5.10 -54.31 -5.19
N LEU A 494 -4.35 -53.49 -4.46
CA LEU A 494 -3.12 -52.87 -4.95
C LEU A 494 -2.00 -53.90 -5.14
N SER A 495 -1.97 -54.98 -4.36
CA SER A 495 -1.02 -56.07 -4.54
C SER A 495 -1.25 -56.85 -5.84
N VAL A 496 -2.52 -56.97 -6.26
CA VAL A 496 -2.90 -57.62 -7.53
C VAL A 496 -2.70 -56.67 -8.71
N TYR A 497 -3.09 -55.40 -8.55
CA TYR A 497 -3.03 -54.39 -9.60
C TYR A 497 -2.09 -53.24 -9.24
N MET A 498 -0.79 -53.53 -9.13
CA MET A 498 0.25 -52.54 -8.77
C MET A 498 0.27 -51.31 -9.68
N ALA A 499 -0.18 -51.47 -10.94
CA ALA A 499 -0.27 -50.37 -11.89
C ALA A 499 -1.22 -49.24 -11.44
N LEU A 500 -2.20 -49.51 -10.58
CA LEU A 500 -3.10 -48.50 -10.04
C LEU A 500 -2.38 -47.43 -9.21
N ILE A 501 -1.26 -47.80 -8.57
CA ILE A 501 -0.46 -46.90 -7.73
C ILE A 501 0.11 -45.75 -8.55
N PHE A 502 0.48 -45.98 -9.80
CA PHE A 502 1.05 -44.93 -10.66
C PHE A 502 0.04 -43.82 -11.02
N PHE A 503 -1.27 -44.10 -10.90
CA PHE A 503 -2.31 -43.11 -11.16
C PHE A 503 -2.77 -42.39 -9.89
N LEU A 504 -2.39 -42.86 -8.69
CA LEU A 504 -2.76 -42.22 -7.43
C LEU A 504 -2.30 -40.75 -7.38
N PRO A 505 -1.01 -40.40 -7.61
CA PRO A 505 -0.59 -38.99 -7.56
C PRO A 505 -1.33 -38.14 -8.58
N LEU A 506 -1.54 -38.65 -9.80
CA LEU A 506 -2.19 -37.93 -10.87
C LEU A 506 -3.67 -37.62 -10.55
N LEU A 507 -4.42 -38.60 -10.06
CA LEU A 507 -5.84 -38.44 -9.73
C LEU A 507 -6.04 -37.54 -8.52
N ILE A 508 -5.24 -37.76 -7.47
CA ILE A 508 -5.30 -37.01 -6.22
C ILE A 508 -4.94 -35.55 -6.45
N ASP A 509 -3.81 -35.27 -7.12
CA ASP A 509 -3.35 -33.91 -7.39
C ASP A 509 -4.32 -33.15 -8.32
N SER A 510 -4.85 -33.83 -9.34
CA SER A 510 -5.87 -33.24 -10.22
C SER A 510 -7.15 -32.88 -9.46
N GLY A 511 -7.59 -33.75 -8.56
CA GLY A 511 -8.72 -33.47 -7.66
C GLY A 511 -8.43 -32.29 -6.76
N GLY A 512 -7.27 -32.28 -6.09
CA GLY A 512 -6.85 -31.21 -5.20
C GLY A 512 -6.85 -29.85 -5.91
N ASN A 513 -6.24 -29.77 -7.09
CA ASN A 513 -6.21 -28.56 -7.92
C ASN A 513 -7.63 -28.07 -8.29
N ALA A 514 -8.51 -28.97 -8.73
CA ALA A 514 -9.89 -28.62 -9.07
C ALA A 514 -10.70 -28.15 -7.85
N GLY A 515 -10.52 -28.80 -6.70
CA GLY A 515 -11.15 -28.43 -5.44
C GLY A 515 -10.68 -27.06 -4.94
N SER A 516 -9.36 -26.82 -4.94
CA SER A 516 -8.80 -25.52 -4.53
C SER A 516 -9.23 -24.39 -5.45
N GLN A 517 -9.29 -24.59 -6.77
CA GLN A 517 -9.81 -23.58 -7.70
C GLN A 517 -11.27 -23.21 -7.39
N SER A 518 -12.11 -24.21 -7.16
CA SER A 518 -13.51 -24.00 -6.78
C SER A 518 -13.63 -23.23 -5.46
N ALA A 519 -12.87 -23.64 -4.44
CA ALA A 519 -12.84 -22.97 -3.15
C ALA A 519 -12.38 -21.52 -3.25
N THR A 520 -11.30 -21.23 -3.98
CA THR A 520 -10.77 -19.87 -4.16
C THR A 520 -11.79 -18.96 -4.84
N LEU A 521 -12.47 -19.43 -5.89
CA LEU A 521 -13.50 -18.64 -6.58
C LEU A 521 -14.68 -18.33 -5.66
N VAL A 522 -15.14 -19.33 -4.90
CA VAL A 522 -16.27 -19.14 -3.97
C VAL A 522 -15.88 -18.24 -2.80
N ILE A 523 -14.71 -18.43 -2.18
CA ILE A 523 -14.22 -17.58 -1.08
C ILE A 523 -14.12 -16.12 -1.55
N ARG A 524 -13.50 -15.88 -2.71
CA ARG A 524 -13.36 -14.53 -3.27
C ARG A 524 -14.72 -13.88 -3.55
N SER A 525 -15.63 -14.59 -4.21
CA SER A 525 -16.95 -14.03 -4.49
C SER A 525 -17.80 -13.84 -3.22
N MET A 526 -17.52 -14.57 -2.14
CA MET A 526 -18.13 -14.32 -0.83
C MET A 526 -17.55 -13.08 -0.16
N ALA A 527 -16.22 -12.90 -0.16
CA ALA A 527 -15.55 -11.72 0.38
C ALA A 527 -15.95 -10.43 -0.37
N LEU A 528 -16.14 -10.51 -1.69
CA LEU A 528 -16.64 -9.40 -2.51
C LEU A 528 -18.16 -9.16 -2.36
N GLY A 529 -18.87 -9.97 -1.58
CA GLY A 529 -20.33 -9.87 -1.40
C GLY A 529 -21.16 -10.26 -2.63
N GLU A 530 -20.55 -10.82 -3.67
CA GLU A 530 -21.24 -11.26 -4.91
C GLU A 530 -22.09 -12.51 -4.70
N ILE A 531 -21.70 -13.38 -3.76
CA ILE A 531 -22.37 -14.63 -3.43
C ILE A 531 -22.75 -14.65 -1.96
N THR A 532 -24.03 -14.90 -1.68
CA THR A 532 -24.54 -15.05 -0.32
C THR A 532 -24.97 -16.49 -0.04
N LEU A 533 -25.27 -16.81 1.23
CA LEU A 533 -25.80 -18.13 1.62
C LEU A 533 -27.08 -18.53 0.85
N LYS A 534 -27.85 -17.56 0.32
CA LYS A 534 -29.06 -17.82 -0.46
C LYS A 534 -28.76 -18.37 -1.85
N ASP A 535 -27.58 -18.08 -2.39
CA ASP A 535 -27.17 -18.46 -3.74
C ASP A 535 -26.61 -19.89 -3.83
N PHE A 536 -26.48 -20.59 -2.69
CA PHE A 536 -25.90 -21.94 -2.58
C PHE A 536 -26.42 -22.90 -3.67
N GLY A 537 -27.74 -23.00 -3.84
CA GLY A 537 -28.32 -23.94 -4.81
C GLY A 537 -27.96 -23.61 -6.26
N ARG A 538 -27.90 -22.31 -6.61
CA ARG A 538 -27.51 -21.85 -7.96
C ARG A 538 -26.04 -22.12 -8.21
N THR A 539 -25.18 -21.83 -7.24
CA THR A 539 -23.74 -22.09 -7.31
C THR A 539 -23.47 -23.59 -7.41
N PHE A 540 -24.18 -24.42 -6.64
CA PHE A 540 -24.01 -25.88 -6.62
C PHE A 540 -24.29 -26.51 -7.98
N TRP A 541 -25.41 -26.11 -8.61
CA TRP A 541 -25.76 -26.62 -9.95
C TRP A 541 -24.79 -26.14 -11.03
N ARG A 542 -24.31 -24.90 -10.96
CA ARG A 542 -23.26 -24.41 -11.88
C ARG A 542 -21.97 -25.21 -11.74
N GLU A 543 -21.58 -25.52 -10.50
CA GLU A 543 -20.36 -26.28 -10.22
C GLU A 543 -20.43 -27.72 -10.71
N ILE A 544 -21.59 -28.39 -10.61
CA ILE A 544 -21.79 -29.72 -11.22
C ILE A 544 -21.52 -29.68 -12.73
N ILE A 545 -22.06 -28.68 -13.43
CA ILE A 545 -21.92 -28.59 -14.89
C ILE A 545 -20.45 -28.35 -15.26
N VAL A 546 -19.80 -27.38 -14.61
CA VAL A 546 -18.40 -27.04 -14.88
C VAL A 546 -17.49 -28.23 -14.56
N SER A 547 -17.61 -28.82 -13.37
CA SER A 547 -16.76 -29.92 -12.93
C SER A 547 -16.96 -31.20 -13.75
N MET A 548 -18.19 -31.49 -14.21
CA MET A 548 -18.45 -32.60 -15.12
C MET A 548 -17.77 -32.39 -16.47
N THR A 549 -17.82 -31.17 -17.03
CA THR A 549 -17.16 -30.86 -18.31
C THR A 549 -15.63 -30.92 -18.21
N LEU A 550 -15.06 -30.44 -17.10
CA LEU A 550 -13.64 -30.54 -16.80
C LEU A 550 -13.22 -32.00 -16.62
N GLY A 551 -13.95 -32.75 -15.80
CA GLY A 551 -13.69 -34.17 -15.54
C GLY A 551 -13.73 -34.99 -16.82
N LEU A 552 -14.73 -34.77 -17.69
CA LEU A 552 -14.81 -35.46 -18.98
C LEU A 552 -13.61 -35.13 -19.88
N SER A 553 -13.23 -33.86 -19.95
CA SER A 553 -12.07 -33.41 -20.74
C SER A 553 -10.76 -34.05 -20.27
N MET A 554 -10.54 -34.08 -18.95
CA MET A 554 -9.36 -34.71 -18.33
C MET A 554 -9.37 -36.23 -18.47
N SER A 555 -10.55 -36.87 -18.38
CA SER A 555 -10.69 -38.32 -18.48
C SER A 555 -10.18 -38.88 -19.81
N VAL A 556 -10.31 -38.12 -20.91
CA VAL A 556 -9.80 -38.52 -22.23
C VAL A 556 -8.28 -38.65 -22.19
N ALA A 557 -7.58 -37.65 -21.65
CA ALA A 557 -6.12 -37.69 -21.53
C ALA A 557 -5.66 -38.83 -20.62
N VAL A 558 -6.33 -39.01 -19.48
CA VAL A 558 -6.03 -40.07 -18.51
C VAL A 558 -6.28 -41.46 -19.08
N PHE A 559 -7.35 -41.63 -19.88
CA PHE A 559 -7.63 -42.88 -20.56
C PHE A 559 -6.48 -43.29 -21.47
N PHE A 560 -5.98 -42.38 -22.31
CA PHE A 560 -4.87 -42.68 -23.23
C PHE A 560 -3.57 -42.99 -22.49
N LEU A 561 -3.27 -42.26 -21.42
CA LEU A 561 -2.12 -42.54 -20.56
C LEU A 561 -2.24 -43.91 -19.89
N GLY A 562 -3.42 -44.24 -19.35
CA GLY A 562 -3.70 -45.52 -18.73
C GLY A 562 -3.66 -46.69 -19.70
N TRP A 563 -4.24 -46.52 -20.89
CA TRP A 563 -4.21 -47.51 -21.95
C TRP A 563 -2.78 -47.82 -22.39
N TRP A 564 -1.95 -46.78 -22.59
CA TRP A 564 -0.55 -46.95 -22.98
C TRP A 564 0.30 -47.62 -21.89
N ARG A 565 0.09 -47.24 -20.62
CA ARG A 565 0.89 -47.71 -19.50
C ARG A 565 0.58 -49.15 -19.10
N SER A 566 -0.71 -49.51 -19.05
CA SER A 566 -1.18 -50.67 -18.28
C SER A 566 -2.37 -51.40 -18.91
N GLY A 567 -2.78 -51.04 -20.13
CA GLY A 567 -3.90 -51.69 -20.85
C GLY A 567 -5.25 -50.99 -20.69
N SER A 568 -6.25 -51.43 -21.47
CA SER A 568 -7.55 -50.77 -21.59
C SER A 568 -8.35 -50.74 -20.29
N ASP A 569 -8.26 -51.81 -19.50
CA ASP A 569 -9.07 -51.96 -18.28
C ASP A 569 -8.67 -50.93 -17.22
N ILE A 570 -7.35 -50.78 -17.00
CA ILE A 570 -6.81 -49.77 -16.07
C ILE A 570 -7.01 -48.36 -16.62
N GLY A 571 -6.88 -48.15 -17.93
CA GLY A 571 -7.19 -46.88 -18.57
C GLY A 571 -8.64 -46.44 -18.35
N LEU A 572 -9.60 -47.37 -18.47
CA LEU A 572 -11.01 -47.08 -18.23
C LEU A 572 -11.29 -46.77 -16.76
N VAL A 573 -10.71 -47.53 -15.83
CA VAL A 573 -10.80 -47.26 -14.39
C VAL A 573 -10.28 -45.86 -14.05
N ALA A 574 -9.09 -45.51 -14.54
CA ALA A 574 -8.47 -44.21 -14.28
C ALA A 574 -9.29 -43.06 -14.89
N ALA A 575 -9.86 -43.24 -16.09
CA ALA A 575 -10.69 -42.23 -16.74
C ALA A 575 -12.01 -41.98 -15.98
N LEU A 576 -12.73 -43.03 -15.59
CA LEU A 576 -13.97 -42.90 -14.82
C LEU A 576 -13.71 -42.32 -13.43
N ALA A 577 -12.62 -42.74 -12.80
CA ALA A 577 -12.18 -42.16 -11.54
C ALA A 577 -11.85 -40.68 -11.68
N MET A 578 -11.20 -40.24 -12.77
CA MET A 578 -10.90 -38.83 -12.99
C MET A 578 -12.16 -37.97 -13.01
N ILE A 579 -13.23 -38.42 -13.70
CA ILE A 579 -14.51 -37.70 -13.72
C ILE A 579 -15.08 -37.57 -12.30
N ALA A 580 -15.16 -38.69 -11.58
CA ALA A 580 -15.75 -38.73 -10.25
C ALA A 580 -14.94 -37.93 -9.22
N VAL A 581 -13.61 -38.03 -9.27
CA VAL A 581 -12.69 -37.31 -8.38
C VAL A 581 -12.79 -35.81 -8.64
N VAL A 582 -12.67 -35.34 -9.88
CA VAL A 582 -12.78 -33.90 -10.19
C VAL A 582 -14.13 -33.34 -9.75
N MET A 583 -15.23 -34.03 -10.07
CA MET A 583 -16.57 -33.60 -9.68
C MET A 583 -16.72 -33.50 -8.15
N MET A 584 -16.36 -34.54 -7.41
CA MET A 584 -16.46 -34.53 -5.95
C MET A 584 -15.51 -33.53 -5.29
N SER A 585 -14.35 -33.29 -5.88
CA SER A 585 -13.37 -32.34 -5.38
C SER A 585 -13.84 -30.91 -5.53
N SER A 586 -14.29 -30.54 -6.73
CA SER A 586 -14.90 -29.24 -7.01
C SER A 586 -16.10 -28.97 -6.10
N LEU A 587 -16.99 -29.95 -5.92
CA LEU A 587 -18.13 -29.81 -5.00
C LEU A 587 -17.69 -29.62 -3.55
N THR A 588 -16.65 -30.33 -3.12
CA THR A 588 -16.11 -30.17 -1.76
C THR A 588 -15.51 -28.78 -1.56
N GLY A 589 -14.73 -28.29 -2.54
CA GLY A 589 -14.18 -26.94 -2.55
C GLY A 589 -15.26 -25.85 -2.52
N MET A 590 -16.36 -26.05 -3.23
CA MET A 590 -17.52 -25.15 -3.21
C MET A 590 -18.32 -25.21 -1.90
N VAL A 591 -18.57 -26.40 -1.35
CA VAL A 591 -19.45 -26.57 -0.18
C VAL A 591 -18.78 -26.12 1.13
N LEU A 592 -17.47 -26.33 1.27
CA LEU A 592 -16.74 -26.07 2.51
C LEU A 592 -16.83 -24.59 2.98
N PRO A 593 -16.59 -23.57 2.13
CA PRO A 593 -16.76 -22.16 2.50
C PRO A 593 -18.18 -21.82 2.98
N PHE A 594 -19.22 -22.32 2.30
CA PHE A 594 -20.61 -22.12 2.71
C PHE A 594 -20.92 -22.77 4.06
N ALA A 595 -20.37 -23.96 4.31
CA ALA A 595 -20.53 -24.65 5.59
C ALA A 595 -19.91 -23.86 6.74
N LEU A 596 -18.70 -23.32 6.54
CA LEU A 596 -18.01 -22.46 7.52
C LEU A 596 -18.81 -21.18 7.81
N ARG A 597 -19.27 -20.48 6.77
CA ARG A 597 -20.09 -19.25 6.94
C ARG A 597 -21.38 -19.53 7.71
N LYS A 598 -22.02 -20.68 7.49
CA LYS A 598 -23.25 -21.07 8.20
C LYS A 598 -23.03 -21.25 9.70
N VAL A 599 -21.84 -21.70 10.12
CA VAL A 599 -21.45 -21.82 11.53
C VAL A 599 -20.75 -20.57 12.07
N LYS A 600 -20.78 -19.44 11.33
CA LYS A 600 -20.13 -18.17 11.66
C LYS A 600 -18.61 -18.28 11.83
N VAL A 601 -17.98 -19.20 11.10
CA VAL A 601 -16.53 -19.25 10.94
C VAL A 601 -16.16 -18.59 9.62
N ASP A 602 -15.05 -17.86 9.61
CA ASP A 602 -14.51 -17.22 8.43
C ASP A 602 -14.29 -18.22 7.28
N PRO A 603 -14.92 -18.00 6.10
CA PRO A 603 -14.75 -18.84 4.92
C PRO A 603 -13.31 -18.94 4.40
N ALA A 604 -12.46 -17.92 4.61
CA ALA A 604 -11.07 -17.92 4.16
C ALA A 604 -10.22 -19.01 4.83
N VAL A 605 -10.70 -19.56 5.96
CA VAL A 605 -10.12 -20.74 6.63
C VAL A 605 -10.24 -22.01 5.79
N ALA A 606 -11.18 -22.07 4.83
CA ALA A 606 -11.25 -23.11 3.79
C ALA A 606 -10.13 -22.96 2.75
N SER A 607 -8.90 -22.77 3.24
CA SER A 607 -7.66 -22.64 2.48
C SER A 607 -7.50 -23.76 1.46
N GLY A 608 -6.80 -23.46 0.36
CA GLY A 608 -6.47 -24.44 -0.67
C GLY A 608 -5.93 -25.75 -0.09
N PRO A 609 -4.94 -25.70 0.84
CA PRO A 609 -4.37 -26.90 1.46
C PRO A 609 -5.34 -27.75 2.29
N LEU A 610 -6.32 -27.14 2.97
CA LEU A 610 -7.33 -27.90 3.71
C LEU A 610 -8.26 -28.65 2.74
N VAL A 611 -8.65 -27.99 1.66
CA VAL A 611 -9.47 -28.58 0.59
C VAL A 611 -8.72 -29.74 -0.07
N THR A 612 -7.45 -29.55 -0.42
CA THR A 612 -6.64 -30.62 -1.01
C THR A 612 -6.54 -31.82 -0.07
N SER A 613 -6.24 -31.62 1.22
CA SER A 613 -6.14 -32.74 2.17
C SER A 613 -7.45 -33.54 2.31
N LEU A 614 -8.61 -32.87 2.30
CA LEU A 614 -9.90 -33.56 2.33
C LEU A 614 -10.17 -34.31 1.02
N VAL A 615 -9.81 -33.69 -0.10
CA VAL A 615 -9.91 -34.26 -1.44
C VAL A 615 -8.97 -35.45 -1.62
N ASP A 616 -7.78 -35.46 -1.01
CA ASP A 616 -6.86 -36.60 -1.07
C ASP A 616 -7.52 -37.86 -0.51
N ILE A 617 -8.16 -37.73 0.66
CA ILE A 617 -8.88 -38.82 1.32
C ILE A 617 -10.03 -39.31 0.43
N LEU A 618 -10.87 -38.38 -0.03
CA LEU A 618 -12.02 -38.71 -0.87
C LEU A 618 -11.60 -39.30 -2.22
N GLY A 619 -10.55 -38.76 -2.83
CA GLY A 619 -10.03 -39.16 -4.13
C GLY A 619 -9.48 -40.59 -4.12
N ILE A 620 -8.73 -40.95 -3.08
CA ILE A 620 -8.25 -42.32 -2.86
C ILE A 620 -9.44 -43.28 -2.72
N ILE A 621 -10.41 -42.93 -1.86
CA ILE A 621 -11.59 -43.77 -1.61
C ILE A 621 -12.39 -43.96 -2.91
N ILE A 622 -12.68 -42.88 -3.65
CA ILE A 622 -13.43 -42.94 -4.90
C ILE A 622 -12.70 -43.78 -5.94
N TYR A 623 -11.41 -43.53 -6.16
CA TYR A 623 -10.62 -44.23 -7.15
C TYR A 623 -10.53 -45.73 -6.87
N LEU A 624 -10.16 -46.10 -5.64
CA LEU A 624 -9.97 -47.51 -5.29
C LEU A 624 -11.29 -48.27 -5.20
N ASN A 625 -12.40 -47.60 -4.86
CA ASN A 625 -13.73 -48.20 -4.99
C ASN A 625 -14.12 -48.47 -6.45
N ILE A 626 -13.89 -47.51 -7.35
CA ILE A 626 -14.15 -47.71 -8.79
C ILE A 626 -13.27 -48.83 -9.35
N ALA A 627 -12.00 -48.87 -8.96
CA ALA A 627 -11.09 -49.95 -9.34
C ALA A 627 -11.55 -51.31 -8.82
N SER A 628 -11.95 -51.39 -7.54
CA SER A 628 -12.50 -52.61 -6.95
C SER A 628 -13.74 -53.10 -7.70
N LEU A 629 -14.71 -52.21 -7.97
CA LEU A 629 -15.94 -52.57 -8.68
C LEU A 629 -15.72 -53.08 -10.11
N LEU A 630 -14.70 -52.57 -10.81
CA LEU A 630 -14.43 -52.92 -12.20
C LEU A 630 -13.43 -54.08 -12.37
N LEU A 631 -12.48 -54.24 -11.43
CA LEU A 631 -11.37 -55.19 -11.54
C LEU A 631 -11.48 -56.38 -10.59
N ALA A 632 -12.24 -56.28 -9.49
CA ALA A 632 -12.52 -57.42 -8.62
C ALA A 632 -13.58 -58.32 -9.28
N LYS A 633 -13.10 -59.22 -10.14
CA LYS A 633 -13.83 -60.41 -10.61
C LYS A 633 -13.31 -61.66 -9.94
#